data_AF-A0A5W4PUR1-F1
#
_entry.id   AF-A0A5W4PUR1-F1
#
_cell.length_a   1.000
_cell.length_b   1.000
_cell.length_c   1.000
_cell.angle_alpha   90.00
_cell.angle_beta   90.00
_cell.angle_gamma   90.00
#
_symmetry.space_group_name_H-M   'P 1'
#
loop_
_entity.id
_entity.type
_entity.pdbx_description
1 polymer ?
#
loop_
_entity_poly.entity_id
_entity_poly.type
_entity_poly.pdbx_seq_one_letter_code
_entity_poly.pdbx_strand_id
1 'polypeptide(L)'
;MINLYSLNAVTNAMKLAKQHQVRLEADVDSPVGLLTKATTQQSVFDTQITDEEFFQSLPDITALKTPQSGTGEASVIADTAAGPETLNVEDHEPTLFELKRMAIQRCQGMLDFARNVIQPFVQLVIQNNQGIENQAVSEEWALVPAGMDPALNSPVVQALIDSVENPLGNGTTHPAVKANVPADIELPETGSKAYDDLVKELLNALGWNINEAVRNMLEGNMLSPVSDQAPHNLKRNILFMLLSGYYLEMPWKDSGLNSGQWKAQMLPLHYSYIGWVYAYTQNIVTRIKTGNIVFGYDNVEKKVYICQEVMDDYLEKGGSVEALLGAIYQLDEGDTNVSTRVASLLEKQKDYIAAWGHRSAIQRAKLDGNWVTRNRQSLKQAFNVAIDATDPELFWRGQDGQVATPEFVKKSTASFIDSFFTTDTTDITEFVIKVSATEVFGEYELSKLMLDIHRGMIANRQPDEVATDWMINYVLDWICGGVVISVPSKV
;
A
#
# COMPACT_ATOMS: atom_id res chain seq x y z
N MET A 1 23.50 -48.56 -2.86
CA MET A 1 23.08 -48.00 -4.17
C MET A 1 23.61 -46.61 -4.47
N ILE A 2 23.78 -45.69 -3.50
CA ILE A 2 24.36 -44.36 -3.74
C ILE A 2 25.81 -44.45 -4.31
N ASN A 3 26.63 -45.41 -3.85
CA ASN A 3 28.04 -45.50 -4.26
C ASN A 3 28.28 -45.82 -5.74
N LEU A 4 27.47 -46.67 -6.39
CA LEU A 4 27.70 -47.09 -7.79
C LEU A 4 27.28 -45.99 -8.80
N TYR A 5 26.20 -45.28 -8.50
CA TYR A 5 25.74 -44.16 -9.34
C TYR A 5 26.65 -42.94 -9.16
N SER A 6 27.14 -42.67 -7.94
CA SER A 6 28.10 -41.59 -7.68
C SER A 6 29.44 -41.83 -8.38
N LEU A 7 30.01 -43.05 -8.32
CA LEU A 7 31.27 -43.36 -9.01
C LEU A 7 31.14 -43.26 -10.54
N ASN A 8 30.02 -43.75 -11.10
CA ASN A 8 29.76 -43.63 -12.54
C ASN A 8 29.56 -42.18 -12.99
N ALA A 9 28.89 -41.35 -12.18
CA ALA A 9 28.71 -39.93 -12.46
C ALA A 9 30.06 -39.17 -12.38
N VAL A 10 30.86 -39.43 -11.34
CA VAL A 10 32.20 -38.84 -11.17
C VAL A 10 33.12 -39.25 -12.30
N THR A 11 33.10 -40.53 -12.71
CA THR A 11 33.93 -41.04 -13.82
C THR A 11 33.55 -40.38 -15.16
N ASN A 12 32.26 -40.16 -15.43
CA ASN A 12 31.82 -39.44 -16.63
C ASN A 12 32.19 -37.96 -16.58
N ALA A 13 32.08 -37.32 -15.42
CA ALA A 13 32.50 -35.94 -15.22
C ALA A 13 34.02 -35.76 -15.39
N MET A 14 34.83 -36.69 -14.87
CA MET A 14 36.28 -36.71 -15.06
C MET A 14 36.67 -36.95 -16.52
N LYS A 15 35.96 -37.82 -17.25
CA LYS A 15 36.15 -38.01 -18.69
C LYS A 15 35.85 -36.73 -19.48
N LEU A 16 34.76 -36.03 -19.15
CA LEU A 16 34.42 -34.74 -19.75
C LEU A 16 35.47 -33.67 -19.42
N ALA A 17 35.91 -33.58 -18.16
CA ALA A 17 36.96 -32.66 -17.74
C ALA A 17 38.26 -32.91 -18.54
N LYS A 18 38.66 -34.18 -18.69
CA LYS A 18 39.81 -34.59 -19.50
C LYS A 18 39.65 -34.25 -20.99
N GLN A 19 38.48 -34.50 -21.58
CA GLN A 19 38.17 -34.13 -22.97
C GLN A 19 38.30 -32.62 -23.20
N HIS A 20 37.95 -31.81 -22.20
CA HIS A 20 38.00 -30.35 -22.26
C HIS A 20 39.30 -29.74 -21.72
N GLN A 21 40.32 -30.56 -21.39
CA GLN A 21 41.58 -30.13 -20.77
C GLN A 21 41.39 -29.32 -19.47
N VAL A 22 40.29 -29.59 -18.77
CA VAL A 22 39.96 -28.99 -17.48
C VAL A 22 40.52 -29.86 -16.38
N ARG A 23 41.29 -29.27 -15.47
CA ARG A 23 41.82 -29.96 -14.29
C ARG A 23 40.93 -29.62 -13.10
N LEU A 24 40.59 -30.63 -12.31
CA LEU A 24 39.95 -30.46 -11.01
C LEU A 24 40.99 -30.69 -9.94
N GLU A 25 41.17 -29.72 -9.07
CA GLU A 25 42.13 -29.79 -7.97
C GLU A 25 41.40 -29.45 -6.66
N ALA A 26 41.87 -29.97 -5.54
CA ALA A 26 41.36 -29.54 -4.24
C ALA A 26 42.19 -28.35 -3.76
N ASP A 27 41.54 -27.27 -3.32
CA ASP A 27 42.25 -26.20 -2.64
C ASP A 27 42.91 -26.76 -1.37
N VAL A 28 44.16 -26.38 -1.15
CA VAL A 28 45.09 -26.97 -0.19
C VAL A 28 44.57 -26.87 1.25
N ASP A 29 43.81 -25.82 1.55
CA ASP A 29 43.24 -25.54 2.87
C ASP A 29 41.73 -25.80 2.95
N SER A 30 41.12 -26.35 1.89
CA SER A 30 39.70 -26.71 1.86
C SER A 30 39.41 -28.03 2.60
N PRO A 31 38.15 -28.32 2.95
CA PRO A 31 37.77 -29.61 3.54
C PRO A 31 38.23 -30.80 2.69
N VAL A 32 38.11 -30.70 1.36
CA VAL A 32 38.52 -31.74 0.41
C VAL A 32 40.05 -31.88 0.39
N GLY A 33 40.79 -30.76 0.41
CA GLY A 33 42.25 -30.76 0.47
C GLY A 33 42.80 -31.35 1.77
N LEU A 34 42.19 -31.03 2.91
CA LEU A 34 42.54 -31.57 4.22
C LEU A 34 42.30 -33.09 4.30
N LEU A 35 41.19 -33.58 3.75
CA LEU A 35 40.92 -35.02 3.65
C LEU A 35 41.90 -35.75 2.73
N THR A 36 42.31 -35.10 1.64
CA THR A 36 43.32 -35.64 0.72
C THR A 36 44.69 -35.74 1.38
N LYS A 37 45.09 -34.76 2.20
CA LYS A 37 46.34 -34.79 2.97
C LYS A 37 46.36 -35.89 4.04
N ALA A 38 45.20 -36.22 4.62
CA ALA A 38 45.09 -37.15 5.73
C ALA A 38 45.44 -38.62 5.35
N THR A 39 45.29 -39.01 4.09
CA THR A 39 45.42 -40.43 3.68
C THR A 39 46.82 -40.86 3.26
N THR A 40 47.80 -39.97 3.15
CA THR A 40 49.12 -40.25 2.52
C THR A 40 49.05 -40.88 1.11
N GLN A 41 47.86 -40.95 0.50
CA GLN A 41 47.62 -41.49 -0.84
C GLN A 41 47.58 -40.35 -1.87
N GLN A 42 47.91 -40.67 -3.13
CA GLN A 42 47.81 -39.74 -4.25
C GLN A 42 46.34 -39.32 -4.44
N SER A 43 46.09 -38.03 -4.67
CA SER A 43 44.73 -37.51 -4.81
C SER A 43 43.95 -38.22 -5.93
N VAL A 44 42.71 -38.62 -5.66
CA VAL A 44 41.79 -39.17 -6.69
C VAL A 44 41.50 -38.15 -7.80
N PHE A 45 41.71 -36.86 -7.51
CA PHE A 45 41.55 -35.76 -8.45
C PHE A 45 42.84 -35.37 -9.18
N ASP A 46 43.94 -36.12 -9.03
CA ASP A 46 45.17 -35.81 -9.77
C ASP A 46 44.99 -36.12 -11.26
N THR A 47 44.95 -35.08 -12.08
CA THR A 47 44.84 -35.19 -13.55
C THR A 47 46.19 -35.26 -14.26
N GLN A 48 47.30 -35.27 -13.51
CA GLN A 48 48.65 -35.39 -14.05
C GLN A 48 49.04 -36.83 -14.41
N ILE A 49 48.32 -37.81 -13.88
CA ILE A 49 48.50 -39.23 -14.21
C ILE A 49 47.79 -39.57 -15.54
N THR A 50 48.47 -40.34 -16.38
CA THR A 50 47.90 -40.90 -17.63
C THR A 50 46.73 -41.83 -17.32
N ASP A 51 45.87 -42.17 -18.30
CA ASP A 51 44.79 -43.16 -18.05
C ASP A 51 45.38 -44.49 -17.56
N GLU A 52 46.55 -44.85 -18.07
CA GLU A 52 47.26 -46.07 -17.72
C GLU A 52 47.80 -46.01 -16.28
N GLU A 53 48.37 -44.88 -15.85
CA GLU A 53 48.80 -44.65 -14.47
C GLU A 53 47.60 -44.52 -13.50
N PHE A 54 46.48 -43.94 -13.93
CA PHE A 54 45.24 -43.90 -13.15
C PHE A 54 44.67 -45.30 -12.95
N PHE A 55 44.58 -46.12 -13.99
CA PHE A 55 44.08 -47.51 -13.86
C PHE A 55 45.09 -48.46 -13.18
N GLN A 56 46.39 -48.15 -13.21
CA GLN A 56 47.42 -48.89 -12.46
C GLN A 56 47.50 -48.48 -10.98
N SER A 57 47.27 -47.19 -10.67
CA SER A 57 47.24 -46.68 -9.30
C SER A 57 45.87 -46.84 -8.65
N LEU A 58 44.78 -46.99 -9.41
CA LEU A 58 43.44 -47.20 -8.88
C LEU A 58 43.41 -48.34 -7.86
N PRO A 59 43.95 -49.54 -8.15
CA PRO A 59 43.98 -50.63 -7.20
C PRO A 59 44.71 -50.27 -5.91
N ASP A 60 45.80 -49.51 -5.96
CA ASP A 60 46.61 -49.07 -4.79
C ASP A 60 45.97 -47.90 -4.01
N ILE A 61 45.32 -46.97 -4.73
CA ILE A 61 44.49 -45.89 -4.17
C ILE A 61 43.25 -46.48 -3.48
N THR A 62 42.69 -47.56 -4.03
CA THR A 62 41.60 -48.34 -3.43
C THR A 62 42.08 -49.51 -2.57
N ALA A 63 43.39 -49.73 -2.43
CA ALA A 63 43.93 -50.91 -1.74
C ALA A 63 43.80 -50.72 -0.24
N LEU A 64 42.95 -51.56 0.35
CA LEU A 64 42.73 -51.65 1.79
C LEU A 64 44.01 -52.06 2.52
N LYS A 65 44.57 -51.15 3.33
CA LYS A 65 45.50 -51.57 4.40
C LYS A 65 44.70 -52.13 5.57
N THR A 66 45.05 -53.34 6.01
CA THR A 66 44.54 -53.91 7.27
C THR A 66 45.00 -53.07 8.47
N PRO A 67 44.11 -52.79 9.44
CA PRO A 67 44.39 -51.84 10.52
C PRO A 67 45.44 -52.34 11.50
N GLN A 68 46.31 -51.42 11.96
CA GLN A 68 47.05 -51.60 13.21
C GLN A 68 46.13 -51.26 14.38
N SER A 69 45.32 -52.24 14.79
CA SER A 69 44.65 -52.34 16.10
C SER A 69 43.87 -51.11 16.63
N GLY A 70 42.53 -51.13 16.45
CA GLY A 70 41.50 -50.54 17.34
C GLY A 70 41.31 -49.02 17.24
N THR A 71 40.11 -48.44 17.28
CA THR A 71 38.84 -48.83 17.91
C THR A 71 37.66 -48.06 17.28
N GLY A 72 36.62 -48.73 16.75
CA GLY A 72 35.28 -48.11 16.65
C GLY A 72 34.48 -48.35 15.36
N GLU A 73 33.45 -49.19 15.48
CA GLU A 73 32.21 -49.33 14.70
C GLU A 73 31.86 -48.29 13.60
N ALA A 74 32.34 -48.44 12.36
CA ALA A 74 31.63 -47.98 11.15
C ALA A 74 32.21 -48.54 9.83
N SER A 75 32.13 -49.85 9.63
CA SER A 75 32.36 -50.43 8.30
C SER A 75 31.11 -50.25 7.42
N VAL A 76 31.16 -49.40 6.40
CA VAL A 76 30.15 -49.38 5.33
C VAL A 76 30.43 -50.55 4.39
N ILE A 77 29.53 -51.52 4.34
CA ILE A 77 29.60 -52.66 3.42
C ILE A 77 29.09 -52.20 2.06
N ALA A 78 29.99 -52.12 1.06
CA ALA A 78 29.64 -51.89 -0.33
C ALA A 78 29.47 -53.25 -1.03
N ASP A 79 28.25 -53.55 -1.46
CA ASP A 79 28.01 -54.76 -2.25
C ASP A 79 28.37 -54.48 -3.71
N THR A 80 29.46 -55.09 -4.20
CA THR A 80 29.89 -55.00 -5.60
C THR A 80 29.76 -56.35 -6.30
N ALA A 81 29.86 -56.37 -7.63
CA ALA A 81 29.78 -57.60 -8.42
C ALA A 81 30.89 -58.63 -8.12
N ALA A 82 31.93 -58.23 -7.37
CA ALA A 82 33.02 -59.10 -6.91
C ALA A 82 32.88 -59.55 -5.43
N GLY A 83 31.84 -59.11 -4.71
CA GLY A 83 31.59 -59.41 -3.31
C GLY A 83 31.52 -58.15 -2.41
N PRO A 84 31.18 -58.31 -1.13
CA PRO A 84 31.10 -57.20 -0.18
C PRO A 84 32.49 -56.64 0.13
N GLU A 85 32.72 -55.37 -0.23
CA GLU A 85 33.94 -54.62 0.06
C GLU A 85 33.70 -53.66 1.24
N THR A 86 34.65 -53.64 2.18
CA THR A 86 34.62 -52.80 3.38
C THR A 86 35.48 -51.56 3.14
N LEU A 87 34.90 -50.36 3.14
CA LEU A 87 35.68 -49.11 3.08
C LEU A 87 36.24 -48.77 4.49
N ASN A 88 37.56 -48.59 4.61
CA ASN A 88 38.21 -48.16 5.85
C ASN A 88 38.16 -46.64 6.01
N VAL A 89 37.34 -46.16 6.95
CA VAL A 89 37.18 -44.73 7.28
C VAL A 89 38.23 -44.26 8.31
N GLU A 90 38.97 -45.19 8.93
CA GLU A 90 39.84 -44.96 10.10
C GLU A 90 40.97 -43.92 9.86
N ASP A 91 41.59 -43.89 8.67
CA ASP A 91 42.67 -42.93 8.36
C ASP A 91 42.15 -41.49 8.21
N HIS A 92 40.88 -41.33 7.82
CA HIS A 92 40.22 -40.03 7.69
C HIS A 92 39.45 -39.62 8.94
N GLU A 93 39.20 -40.57 9.84
CA GLU A 93 38.26 -40.42 10.95
C GLU A 93 38.59 -39.21 11.84
N PRO A 94 39.85 -38.95 12.26
CA PRO A 94 40.18 -37.75 13.04
C PRO A 94 39.90 -36.44 12.28
N THR A 95 40.26 -36.37 11.00
CA THR A 95 40.05 -35.18 10.17
C THR A 95 38.56 -34.95 9.88
N LEU A 96 37.79 -36.02 9.63
CA LEU A 96 36.34 -35.96 9.46
C LEU A 96 35.63 -35.50 10.73
N PHE A 97 36.07 -35.98 11.91
CA PHE A 97 35.53 -35.52 13.19
C PHE A 97 35.79 -34.03 13.40
N GLU A 98 36.99 -33.55 13.07
CA GLU A 98 37.33 -32.13 13.18
C GLU A 98 36.55 -31.26 12.20
N LEU A 99 36.45 -31.66 10.93
CA LEU A 99 35.64 -30.94 9.93
C LEU A 99 34.16 -30.91 10.31
N LYS A 100 33.62 -32.04 10.79
CA LYS A 100 32.25 -32.12 11.32
C LYS A 100 32.08 -31.18 12.51
N ARG A 101 33.04 -31.15 13.44
CA ARG A 101 33.01 -30.26 14.61
C ARG A 101 33.02 -28.80 14.19
N MET A 102 33.87 -28.41 13.25
CA MET A 102 33.92 -27.05 12.70
C MET A 102 32.60 -26.65 12.03
N ALA A 103 32.03 -27.53 11.20
CA ALA A 103 30.75 -27.27 10.54
C ALA A 103 29.62 -27.10 11.56
N ILE A 104 29.52 -28.00 12.56
CA ILE A 104 28.52 -27.90 13.63
C ILE A 104 28.69 -26.60 14.41
N GLN A 105 29.91 -26.27 14.83
CA GLN A 105 30.19 -25.03 15.58
C GLN A 105 29.81 -23.78 14.77
N ARG A 106 30.12 -23.76 13.48
CA ARG A 106 29.77 -22.63 12.60
C ARG A 106 28.26 -22.51 12.40
N CYS A 107 27.57 -23.60 12.05
CA CYS A 107 26.12 -23.60 11.88
C CYS A 107 25.39 -23.22 13.17
N GLN A 108 25.82 -23.75 14.31
CA GLN A 108 25.25 -23.41 15.61
C GLN A 108 25.46 -21.93 15.93
N GLY A 109 26.68 -21.41 15.74
CA GLY A 109 26.97 -19.99 15.93
C GLY A 109 26.13 -19.08 15.02
N MET A 110 25.94 -19.48 13.75
CA MET A 110 25.09 -18.76 12.80
C MET A 110 23.62 -18.73 13.22
N LEU A 111 23.08 -19.88 13.63
CA LEU A 111 21.70 -19.98 14.13
C LEU A 111 21.50 -19.21 15.42
N ASP A 112 22.45 -19.28 16.36
CA ASP A 112 22.40 -18.57 17.62
C ASP A 112 22.46 -17.05 17.40
N PHE A 113 23.33 -16.56 16.51
CA PHE A 113 23.38 -15.14 16.18
C PHE A 113 22.11 -14.66 15.45
N ALA A 114 21.64 -15.42 14.46
CA ALA A 114 20.41 -15.09 13.75
C ALA A 114 19.20 -15.01 14.70
N ARG A 115 19.06 -15.99 15.61
CA ARG A 115 17.93 -16.08 16.55
C ARG A 115 18.01 -15.07 17.69
N ASN A 116 19.20 -14.84 18.25
CA ASN A 116 19.34 -14.06 19.48
C ASN A 116 19.72 -12.59 19.23
N VAL A 117 20.22 -12.25 18.03
CA VAL A 117 20.66 -10.89 17.68
C VAL A 117 19.84 -10.31 16.54
N ILE A 118 19.90 -10.93 15.35
CA ILE A 118 19.28 -10.36 14.14
C ILE A 118 17.74 -10.37 14.25
N GLN A 119 17.15 -11.49 14.65
CA GLN A 119 15.70 -11.62 14.72
C GLN A 119 15.07 -10.60 15.71
N PRO A 120 15.55 -10.45 16.97
CA PRO A 120 15.05 -9.43 17.88
C PRO A 120 15.26 -8.01 17.35
N PHE A 121 16.39 -7.73 16.70
CA PHE A 121 16.65 -6.43 16.08
C PHE A 121 15.62 -6.12 14.99
N VAL A 122 15.39 -7.05 14.06
CA VAL A 122 14.41 -6.92 12.99
C VAL A 122 13.01 -6.69 13.56
N GLN A 123 12.62 -7.45 14.59
CA GLN A 123 11.34 -7.27 15.28
C GLN A 123 11.22 -5.87 15.89
N LEU A 124 12.28 -5.36 16.52
CA LEU A 124 12.30 -4.03 17.10
C LEU A 124 12.14 -2.93 16.04
N VAL A 125 12.80 -3.08 14.88
CA VAL A 125 12.62 -2.15 13.75
C VAL A 125 11.17 -2.20 13.25
N ILE A 126 10.61 -3.39 13.04
CA ILE A 126 9.24 -3.54 12.55
C ILE A 126 8.23 -2.93 13.54
N GLN A 127 8.41 -3.17 14.84
CA GLN A 127 7.54 -2.61 15.89
C GLN A 127 7.58 -1.08 15.95
N ASN A 128 8.74 -0.48 15.67
CA ASN A 128 8.90 0.99 15.69
C ASN A 128 8.64 1.65 14.33
N ASN A 129 8.39 0.87 13.28
CA ASN A 129 8.09 1.40 11.95
C ASN A 129 6.62 1.85 11.86
N GLN A 130 6.40 3.16 11.97
CA GLN A 130 5.09 3.78 11.77
C GLN A 130 4.88 4.15 10.29
N GLY A 131 5.12 3.19 9.40
CA GLY A 131 4.91 3.38 7.96
C GLY A 131 3.45 3.73 7.66
N ILE A 132 3.20 4.43 6.56
CA ILE A 132 1.84 4.65 6.08
C ILE A 132 1.51 3.66 4.96
N GLU A 133 0.27 3.17 4.94
CA GLU A 133 -0.23 2.39 3.82
C GLU A 133 -0.24 3.23 2.53
N ASN A 134 -0.09 2.56 1.38
CA ASN A 134 -0.21 3.23 0.11
C ASN A 134 -1.66 3.69 -0.09
N GLN A 135 -1.88 5.00 -0.25
CA GLN A 135 -3.21 5.56 -0.39
C GLN A 135 -3.74 5.30 -1.80
N ALA A 136 -4.97 4.79 -1.90
CA ALA A 136 -5.65 4.71 -3.18
C ALA A 136 -5.84 6.12 -3.77
N VAL A 137 -5.71 6.24 -5.08
CA VAL A 137 -5.96 7.48 -5.81
C VAL A 137 -7.44 7.82 -5.68
N SER A 138 -7.76 8.90 -4.98
CA SER A 138 -9.11 9.45 -4.92
C SER A 138 -9.19 10.69 -5.80
N GLU A 139 -10.24 10.82 -6.61
CA GLU A 139 -10.46 12.03 -7.41
C GLU A 139 -10.51 13.28 -6.53
N GLU A 140 -9.89 14.38 -6.98
CA GLU A 140 -9.88 15.65 -6.23
C GLU A 140 -11.28 16.26 -6.11
N TRP A 141 -12.15 16.05 -7.11
CA TRP A 141 -13.51 16.61 -7.17
C TRP A 141 -14.56 15.52 -6.99
N ALA A 142 -15.48 15.72 -6.05
CA ALA A 142 -16.64 14.86 -5.86
C ALA A 142 -17.83 15.37 -6.69
N LEU A 143 -18.37 14.51 -7.56
CA LEU A 143 -19.61 14.80 -8.28
C LEU A 143 -20.81 14.55 -7.36
N VAL A 144 -21.57 15.59 -7.06
CA VAL A 144 -22.74 15.54 -6.18
C VAL A 144 -23.99 15.75 -7.02
N PRO A 145 -24.90 14.76 -7.09
CA PRO A 145 -26.17 14.94 -7.78
C PRO A 145 -26.98 16.09 -7.16
N ALA A 146 -27.13 17.18 -7.89
CA ALA A 146 -28.13 18.22 -7.66
C ALA A 146 -29.34 17.86 -8.52
N GLY A 147 -30.19 17.00 -7.97
CA GLY A 147 -31.52 16.72 -8.52
C GLY A 147 -32.58 17.69 -8.00
N MET A 148 -33.82 17.51 -8.44
CA MET A 148 -34.97 17.94 -7.65
C MET A 148 -34.92 17.14 -6.35
N ASP A 149 -34.51 17.77 -5.26
CA ASP A 149 -34.62 17.18 -3.93
C ASP A 149 -36.03 16.58 -3.78
N PRO A 150 -36.21 15.36 -3.23
CA PRO A 150 -37.53 14.76 -3.09
C PRO A 150 -38.53 15.70 -2.38
N ALA A 151 -38.05 16.55 -1.47
CA ALA A 151 -38.85 17.58 -0.83
C ALA A 151 -39.47 18.58 -1.83
N LEU A 152 -38.75 18.92 -2.90
CA LEU A 152 -39.24 19.79 -3.97
C LEU A 152 -40.44 19.15 -4.69
N ASN A 153 -40.38 17.84 -4.91
CA ASN A 153 -41.45 17.07 -5.56
C ASN A 153 -42.60 16.70 -4.62
N SER A 154 -42.54 17.12 -3.35
CA SER A 154 -43.62 16.90 -2.40
C SER A 154 -44.90 17.59 -2.89
N PRO A 155 -46.07 16.91 -2.87
CA PRO A 155 -47.34 17.51 -3.21
C PRO A 155 -47.65 18.78 -2.42
N VAL A 156 -47.15 18.87 -1.17
CA VAL A 156 -47.32 20.04 -0.30
C VAL A 156 -46.56 21.25 -0.86
N VAL A 157 -45.31 21.04 -1.29
CA VAL A 157 -44.46 22.10 -1.85
C VAL A 157 -45.02 22.58 -3.18
N GLN A 158 -45.40 21.65 -4.06
CA GLN A 158 -46.01 21.99 -5.35
C GLN A 158 -47.33 22.75 -5.17
N ALA A 159 -48.21 22.30 -4.26
CA ALA A 159 -49.46 23.00 -3.98
C ALA A 159 -49.24 24.43 -3.45
N LEU A 160 -48.22 24.67 -2.63
CA LEU A 160 -47.89 26.02 -2.16
C LEU A 160 -47.40 26.92 -3.29
N ILE A 161 -46.56 26.40 -4.19
CA ILE A 161 -46.11 27.15 -5.37
C ILE A 161 -47.29 27.47 -6.29
N ASP A 162 -48.12 26.47 -6.59
CA ASP A 162 -49.29 26.59 -7.49
C ASP A 162 -50.39 27.50 -6.91
N SER A 163 -50.42 27.70 -5.58
CA SER A 163 -51.36 28.61 -4.92
C SER A 163 -51.12 30.09 -5.26
N VAL A 164 -49.97 30.43 -5.85
CA VAL A 164 -49.56 31.79 -6.16
C VAL A 164 -49.51 31.98 -7.67
N GLU A 165 -50.36 32.87 -8.21
CA GLU A 165 -50.45 33.13 -9.65
C GLU A 165 -49.13 33.67 -10.25
N ASN A 166 -48.40 34.49 -9.50
CA ASN A 166 -47.08 34.99 -9.89
C ASN A 166 -46.05 34.76 -8.77
N PRO A 167 -45.44 33.57 -8.68
CA PRO A 167 -44.49 33.20 -7.62
C PRO A 167 -43.28 34.15 -7.54
N LEU A 168 -42.87 34.77 -8.64
CA LEU A 168 -41.72 35.70 -8.70
C LEU A 168 -42.10 37.16 -8.38
N GLY A 169 -43.39 37.47 -8.25
CA GLY A 169 -43.89 38.84 -8.13
C GLY A 169 -43.37 39.60 -6.90
N ASN A 170 -43.06 38.89 -5.81
CA ASN A 170 -42.49 39.46 -4.58
C ASN A 170 -40.96 39.33 -4.50
N GLY A 171 -40.30 38.91 -5.59
CA GLY A 171 -38.87 38.66 -5.62
C GLY A 171 -38.45 37.36 -4.93
N THR A 172 -37.15 37.15 -4.79
CA THR A 172 -36.55 35.93 -4.23
C THR A 172 -35.69 36.24 -2.99
N THR A 173 -35.75 37.47 -2.50
CA THR A 173 -34.94 37.95 -1.37
C THR A 173 -35.80 38.78 -0.45
N HIS A 174 -35.49 38.74 0.85
CA HIS A 174 -36.17 39.57 1.84
C HIS A 174 -35.21 40.05 2.93
N PRO A 175 -35.44 41.24 3.50
CA PRO A 175 -34.68 41.70 4.66
C PRO A 175 -35.06 40.91 5.92
N ALA A 176 -34.24 41.07 6.97
CA ALA A 176 -34.53 40.50 8.28
C ALA A 176 -35.85 41.01 8.86
N VAL A 177 -36.62 40.10 9.46
CA VAL A 177 -37.87 40.40 10.18
C VAL A 177 -37.56 40.51 11.66
N LYS A 178 -37.89 41.65 12.26
CA LYS A 178 -37.63 41.90 13.69
C LYS A 178 -38.80 41.40 14.54
N ALA A 179 -38.80 40.10 14.83
CA ALA A 179 -39.75 39.46 15.74
C ALA A 179 -39.01 38.67 16.82
N ASN A 180 -39.54 38.68 18.05
CA ASN A 180 -39.03 37.85 19.14
C ASN A 180 -39.46 36.40 18.93
N VAL A 181 -38.54 35.44 19.09
CA VAL A 181 -38.82 34.00 19.01
C VAL A 181 -38.84 33.40 20.42
N PRO A 182 -39.98 32.86 20.89
CA PRO A 182 -40.07 32.17 22.19
C PRO A 182 -39.08 31.01 22.30
N ALA A 183 -38.64 30.68 23.52
CA ALA A 183 -37.71 29.56 23.76
C ALA A 183 -38.36 28.18 23.54
N ASP A 184 -39.67 28.11 23.76
CA ASP A 184 -40.53 26.92 23.78
C ASP A 184 -41.44 26.81 22.55
N ILE A 185 -41.00 27.36 21.40
CA ILE A 185 -41.80 27.27 20.17
C ILE A 185 -42.03 25.81 19.77
N GLU A 186 -43.28 25.45 19.57
CA GLU A 186 -43.68 24.08 19.22
C GLU A 186 -43.54 23.83 17.70
N LEU A 187 -43.39 22.55 17.36
CA LEU A 187 -43.43 22.09 15.97
C LEU A 187 -44.81 22.39 15.36
N PRO A 188 -44.88 22.81 14.08
CA PRO A 188 -46.16 22.99 13.39
C PRO A 188 -46.98 21.70 13.39
N GLU A 189 -48.24 21.80 13.80
CA GLU A 189 -49.26 20.75 13.64
C GLU A 189 -50.35 21.28 12.71
N THR A 190 -50.24 20.94 11.43
CA THR A 190 -51.15 21.46 10.39
C THR A 190 -52.41 20.61 10.21
N GLY A 191 -52.43 19.41 10.80
CA GLY A 191 -53.43 18.39 10.51
C GLY A 191 -53.20 17.65 9.19
N SER A 192 -52.22 18.09 8.39
CA SER A 192 -51.74 17.38 7.21
C SER A 192 -50.49 16.58 7.57
N LYS A 193 -50.65 15.26 7.71
CA LYS A 193 -49.51 14.37 8.00
C LYS A 193 -48.35 14.56 7.01
N ALA A 194 -48.64 14.76 5.73
CA ALA A 194 -47.61 14.97 4.71
C ALA A 194 -46.81 16.26 4.92
N TYR A 195 -47.45 17.32 5.43
CA TYR A 195 -46.78 18.58 5.75
C TYR A 195 -45.91 18.40 7.00
N ASP A 196 -46.49 17.85 8.07
CA ASP A 196 -45.85 17.74 9.37
C ASP A 196 -44.64 16.77 9.32
N ASP A 197 -44.75 15.67 8.56
CA ASP A 197 -43.66 14.73 8.35
C ASP A 197 -42.52 15.37 7.52
N LEU A 198 -42.84 16.16 6.49
CA LEU A 198 -41.83 16.84 5.68
C LEU A 198 -41.04 17.88 6.48
N VAL A 199 -41.69 18.66 7.34
CA VAL A 199 -41.01 19.60 8.24
C VAL A 199 -40.02 18.86 9.15
N LYS A 200 -40.44 17.72 9.74
CA LYS A 200 -39.57 16.90 10.60
C LYS A 200 -38.38 16.32 9.82
N GLU A 201 -38.61 15.84 8.61
CA GLU A 201 -37.55 15.30 7.74
C GLU A 201 -36.50 16.38 7.42
N LEU A 202 -36.94 17.58 7.04
CA LEU A 202 -36.04 18.69 6.72
C LEU A 202 -35.27 19.19 7.94
N LEU A 203 -35.90 19.28 9.11
CA LEU A 203 -35.22 19.63 10.36
C LEU A 203 -34.12 18.61 10.71
N ASN A 204 -34.44 17.31 10.61
CA ASN A 204 -33.47 16.24 10.86
C ASN A 204 -32.31 16.30 9.85
N ALA A 205 -32.60 16.52 8.56
CA ALA A 205 -31.58 16.61 7.52
C ALA A 205 -30.64 17.81 7.69
N LEU A 206 -31.12 18.91 8.29
CA LEU A 206 -30.33 20.12 8.58
C LEU A 206 -29.67 20.07 9.97
N GLY A 207 -30.03 19.10 10.82
CA GLY A 207 -29.57 19.01 12.20
C GLY A 207 -30.07 20.16 13.09
N TRP A 208 -31.24 20.72 12.77
CA TRP A 208 -31.80 21.88 13.46
C TRP A 208 -32.99 21.51 14.33
N ASN A 209 -33.12 22.21 15.46
CA ASN A 209 -34.40 22.26 16.18
C ASN A 209 -35.31 23.37 15.61
N ILE A 210 -36.59 23.34 15.97
CA ILE A 210 -37.58 24.29 15.46
C ILE A 210 -37.25 25.74 15.85
N ASN A 211 -36.65 25.96 17.03
CA ASN A 211 -36.28 27.30 17.49
C ASN A 211 -35.19 27.91 16.59
N GLU A 212 -34.14 27.13 16.31
CA GLU A 212 -33.06 27.50 15.39
C GLU A 212 -33.61 27.78 13.99
N ALA A 213 -34.47 26.90 13.46
CA ALA A 213 -35.05 27.08 12.14
C ALA A 213 -35.86 28.37 12.02
N VAL A 214 -36.71 28.68 13.00
CA VAL A 214 -37.53 29.91 13.00
C VAL A 214 -36.67 31.15 13.16
N ARG A 215 -35.63 31.13 14.01
CA ARG A 215 -34.69 32.25 14.12
C ARG A 215 -33.98 32.52 12.81
N ASN A 216 -33.39 31.49 12.19
CA ASN A 216 -32.67 31.63 10.92
C ASN A 216 -33.60 32.07 9.78
N MET A 217 -34.85 31.61 9.75
CA MET A 217 -35.85 32.04 8.76
C MET A 217 -36.06 33.57 8.78
N LEU A 218 -35.98 34.19 9.96
CA LEU A 218 -36.22 35.63 10.17
C LEU A 218 -34.98 36.51 9.91
N GLU A 219 -33.78 35.94 9.81
CA GLU A 219 -32.52 36.72 9.62
C GLU A 219 -32.40 37.39 8.25
N GLY A 220 -33.29 37.05 7.31
CA GLY A 220 -33.27 37.57 5.95
C GLY A 220 -32.58 36.61 4.98
N ASN A 221 -33.06 36.60 3.73
CA ASN A 221 -32.46 35.81 2.66
C ASN A 221 -32.04 36.75 1.53
N MET A 222 -30.73 36.87 1.31
CA MET A 222 -30.14 37.61 0.20
C MET A 222 -29.48 36.69 -0.84
N LEU A 223 -29.59 35.36 -0.65
CA LEU A 223 -29.00 34.39 -1.56
C LEU A 223 -29.82 34.31 -2.85
N SER A 224 -29.15 34.49 -3.99
CA SER A 224 -29.80 34.33 -5.28
C SER A 224 -30.09 32.85 -5.60
N PRO A 225 -31.27 32.50 -6.15
CA PRO A 225 -31.60 31.12 -6.55
C PRO A 225 -30.81 30.63 -7.78
N VAL A 226 -30.06 31.51 -8.44
CA VAL A 226 -29.11 31.16 -9.52
C VAL A 226 -27.65 31.07 -9.03
N SER A 227 -27.40 31.28 -7.73
CA SER A 227 -26.05 31.22 -7.16
C SER A 227 -25.51 29.79 -7.14
N ASP A 228 -24.20 29.63 -7.23
CA ASP A 228 -23.51 28.35 -7.04
C ASP A 228 -23.78 27.72 -5.65
N GLN A 229 -24.15 28.54 -4.67
CA GLN A 229 -24.52 28.11 -3.31
C GLN A 229 -26.01 27.76 -3.16
N ALA A 230 -26.82 27.98 -4.20
CA ALA A 230 -28.26 27.70 -4.14
C ALA A 230 -28.57 26.21 -3.84
N PRO A 231 -27.90 25.21 -4.44
CA PRO A 231 -28.15 23.80 -4.13
C PRO A 231 -27.98 23.47 -2.64
N HIS A 232 -26.96 24.02 -1.98
CA HIS A 232 -26.70 23.81 -0.55
C HIS A 232 -27.84 24.34 0.34
N ASN A 233 -28.52 25.39 -0.12
CA ASN A 233 -29.54 26.09 0.65
C ASN A 233 -30.97 25.68 0.29
N LEU A 234 -31.14 24.70 -0.61
CA LEU A 234 -32.47 24.29 -1.09
C LEU A 234 -33.35 23.74 0.04
N LYS A 235 -32.88 22.70 0.76
CA LYS A 235 -33.65 22.08 1.87
C LYS A 235 -34.02 23.11 2.93
N ARG A 236 -33.08 23.99 3.26
CA ARG A 236 -33.29 25.12 4.16
C ARG A 236 -34.41 26.04 3.67
N ASN A 237 -34.36 26.47 2.41
CA ASN A 237 -35.34 27.40 1.86
C ASN A 237 -36.72 26.74 1.66
N ILE A 238 -36.79 25.42 1.41
CA ILE A 238 -38.06 24.66 1.43
C ILE A 238 -38.63 24.64 2.84
N LEU A 239 -37.82 24.33 3.87
CA LEU A 239 -38.26 24.37 5.27
C LEU A 239 -38.79 25.76 5.64
N PHE A 240 -38.08 26.83 5.26
CA PHE A 240 -38.51 28.20 5.52
C PHE A 240 -39.77 28.59 4.75
N MET A 241 -39.95 28.11 3.52
CA MET A 241 -41.20 28.27 2.76
C MET A 241 -42.39 27.64 3.51
N LEU A 242 -42.22 26.43 4.04
CA LEU A 242 -43.23 25.76 4.84
C LEU A 242 -43.52 26.57 6.12
N LEU A 243 -42.52 26.74 6.99
CA LEU A 243 -42.68 27.41 8.29
C LEU A 243 -43.27 28.81 8.15
N SER A 244 -42.83 29.60 7.17
CA SER A 244 -43.37 30.94 6.93
C SER A 244 -44.85 30.92 6.55
N GLY A 245 -45.30 29.91 5.79
CA GLY A 245 -46.72 29.74 5.45
C GLY A 245 -47.56 29.38 6.67
N TYR A 246 -47.06 28.49 7.53
CA TYR A 246 -47.75 28.13 8.78
C TYR A 246 -47.87 29.32 9.73
N TYR A 247 -46.77 30.00 10.02
CA TYR A 247 -46.75 31.09 10.99
C TYR A 247 -47.35 32.40 10.46
N LEU A 248 -47.58 32.51 9.15
CA LEU A 248 -48.39 33.58 8.58
C LEU A 248 -49.85 33.49 9.10
N GLU A 249 -50.40 32.27 9.17
CA GLU A 249 -51.76 32.00 9.64
C GLU A 249 -51.84 31.81 11.16
N MET A 250 -50.76 31.32 11.78
CA MET A 250 -50.67 31.05 13.22
C MET A 250 -49.57 31.91 13.89
N PRO A 251 -49.78 33.22 14.11
CA PRO A 251 -48.81 34.07 14.81
C PRO A 251 -48.60 33.58 16.24
N TRP A 252 -47.34 33.49 16.67
CA TRP A 252 -47.04 33.17 18.06
C TRP A 252 -47.16 34.39 18.98
N LYS A 253 -47.42 34.12 20.26
CA LYS A 253 -47.55 35.16 21.30
C LYS A 253 -46.20 35.80 21.60
N ASP A 254 -46.24 37.05 22.05
CA ASP A 254 -45.06 37.82 22.50
C ASP A 254 -43.98 38.04 21.43
N SER A 255 -44.35 37.95 20.14
CA SER A 255 -43.48 38.25 19.01
C SER A 255 -43.01 39.72 18.96
N GLY A 256 -43.66 40.61 19.72
CA GLY A 256 -43.40 42.04 19.71
C GLY A 256 -44.07 42.81 18.55
N LEU A 257 -44.85 42.12 17.72
CA LEU A 257 -45.57 42.70 16.58
C LEU A 257 -47.09 42.59 16.78
N ASN A 258 -47.83 43.63 16.41
CA ASN A 258 -49.29 43.53 16.32
C ASN A 258 -49.73 42.78 15.03
N SER A 259 -51.00 42.38 14.95
CA SER A 259 -51.53 41.58 13.83
C SER A 259 -51.27 42.21 12.44
N GLY A 260 -51.41 43.53 12.31
CA GLY A 260 -51.13 44.23 11.05
C GLY A 260 -49.64 44.23 10.69
N GLN A 261 -48.78 44.49 11.68
CA GLN A 261 -47.31 44.46 11.51
C GLN A 261 -46.79 43.06 11.21
N TRP A 262 -47.36 42.03 11.85
CA TRP A 262 -47.03 40.63 11.60
C TRP A 262 -47.29 40.28 10.15
N LYS A 263 -48.52 40.52 9.67
CA LYS A 263 -48.90 40.22 8.29
C LYS A 263 -48.05 41.02 7.29
N ALA A 264 -47.77 42.29 7.57
CA ALA A 264 -46.95 43.12 6.70
C ALA A 264 -45.48 42.64 6.56
N GLN A 265 -44.94 41.95 7.58
CA GLN A 265 -43.55 41.44 7.55
C GLN A 265 -43.46 39.98 7.10
N MET A 266 -44.39 39.12 7.55
CA MET A 266 -44.38 37.68 7.23
C MET A 266 -44.86 37.39 5.81
N LEU A 267 -45.77 38.20 5.26
CA LEU A 267 -46.31 37.98 3.92
C LEU A 267 -45.24 38.13 2.81
N PRO A 268 -44.42 39.21 2.78
CA PRO A 268 -43.32 39.30 1.83
C PRO A 268 -42.27 38.21 2.04
N LEU A 269 -41.97 37.86 3.29
CA LEU A 269 -41.04 36.78 3.64
C LEU A 269 -41.52 35.44 3.04
N HIS A 270 -42.77 35.07 3.28
CA HIS A 270 -43.34 33.82 2.77
C HIS A 270 -43.31 33.75 1.24
N TYR A 271 -43.81 34.80 0.57
CA TYR A 271 -43.80 34.84 -0.89
C TYR A 271 -42.39 34.87 -1.47
N SER A 272 -41.42 35.48 -0.79
CA SER A 272 -40.02 35.47 -1.26
C SER A 272 -39.40 34.07 -1.23
N TYR A 273 -39.76 33.23 -0.25
CA TYR A 273 -39.33 31.83 -0.22
C TYR A 273 -40.02 30.99 -1.29
N ILE A 274 -41.33 31.19 -1.52
CA ILE A 274 -42.03 30.57 -2.66
C ILE A 274 -41.35 30.95 -3.97
N GLY A 275 -41.09 32.25 -4.17
CA GLY A 275 -40.40 32.76 -5.36
C GLY A 275 -38.99 32.19 -5.51
N TRP A 276 -38.24 32.05 -4.42
CA TRP A 276 -36.90 31.47 -4.44
C TRP A 276 -36.92 30.00 -4.85
N VAL A 277 -37.78 29.18 -4.25
CA VAL A 277 -37.91 27.74 -4.55
C VAL A 277 -38.41 27.53 -5.99
N TYR A 278 -39.39 28.33 -6.42
CA TYR A 278 -39.86 28.33 -7.81
C TYR A 278 -38.76 28.70 -8.80
N ALA A 279 -38.03 29.80 -8.55
CA ALA A 279 -36.92 30.24 -9.40
C ALA A 279 -35.83 29.16 -9.52
N TYR A 280 -35.46 28.53 -8.40
CA TYR A 280 -34.50 27.43 -8.38
C TYR A 280 -34.98 26.25 -9.25
N THR A 281 -36.26 25.89 -9.14
CA THR A 281 -36.87 24.84 -9.97
C THR A 281 -36.81 25.19 -11.47
N GLN A 282 -37.14 26.43 -11.84
CA GLN A 282 -37.04 26.90 -13.23
C GLN A 282 -35.60 26.89 -13.74
N ASN A 283 -34.61 27.16 -12.88
CA ASN A 283 -33.21 27.04 -13.23
C ASN A 283 -32.84 25.60 -13.56
N ILE A 284 -33.31 24.62 -12.78
CA ILE A 284 -33.11 23.19 -13.09
C ILE A 284 -33.69 22.85 -14.47
N VAL A 285 -34.95 23.22 -14.71
CA VAL A 285 -35.62 22.98 -16.01
C VAL A 285 -34.85 23.64 -17.17
N THR A 286 -34.31 24.84 -16.97
CA THR A 286 -33.50 25.54 -17.97
C THR A 286 -32.17 24.81 -18.25
N ARG A 287 -31.52 24.25 -17.22
CA ARG A 287 -30.29 23.47 -17.37
C ARG A 287 -30.54 22.18 -18.15
N ILE A 288 -31.65 21.50 -17.87
CA ILE A 288 -32.10 20.33 -18.63
C ILE A 288 -32.27 20.70 -20.11
N LYS A 289 -32.98 21.79 -20.40
CA LYS A 289 -33.19 22.26 -21.79
C LYS A 289 -31.90 22.68 -22.50
N THR A 290 -30.95 23.26 -21.77
CA THR A 290 -29.67 23.75 -22.33
C THR A 290 -28.59 22.67 -22.37
N GLY A 291 -28.86 21.49 -21.81
CA GLY A 291 -27.92 20.37 -21.74
C GLY A 291 -26.68 20.69 -20.91
N ASN A 292 -26.76 21.56 -19.90
CA ASN A 292 -25.61 21.88 -19.06
C ASN A 292 -25.57 20.99 -17.82
N ILE A 293 -24.49 20.21 -17.65
CA ILE A 293 -24.39 19.22 -16.56
C ILE A 293 -24.13 19.89 -15.21
N VAL A 294 -23.22 20.86 -15.15
CA VAL A 294 -22.80 21.45 -13.85
C VAL A 294 -23.72 22.59 -13.40
N PHE A 295 -24.16 22.55 -12.15
CA PHE A 295 -24.93 23.58 -11.44
C PHE A 295 -24.07 24.63 -10.78
N GLY A 296 -22.99 24.19 -10.11
CA GLY A 296 -22.17 25.06 -9.28
C GLY A 296 -21.00 24.29 -8.68
N TYR A 297 -20.06 25.05 -8.15
CA TYR A 297 -18.83 24.54 -7.55
C TYR A 297 -18.77 24.93 -6.07
N ASP A 298 -18.38 23.96 -5.24
CA ASP A 298 -17.86 24.21 -3.92
C ASP A 298 -16.34 24.00 -3.94
N ASN A 299 -15.60 25.12 -4.04
CA ASN A 299 -14.14 25.09 -4.08
C ASN A 299 -13.51 24.70 -2.73
N VAL A 300 -14.25 24.84 -1.62
CA VAL A 300 -13.74 24.56 -0.27
C VAL A 300 -13.83 23.07 0.01
N GLU A 301 -15.00 22.47 -0.25
CA GLU A 301 -15.22 21.03 -0.06
C GLU A 301 -14.87 20.19 -1.30
N LYS A 302 -14.42 20.83 -2.38
CA LYS A 302 -14.14 20.23 -3.70
C LYS A 302 -15.30 19.35 -4.20
N LYS A 303 -16.51 19.93 -4.21
CA LYS A 303 -17.73 19.30 -4.75
C LYS A 303 -18.21 20.03 -5.99
N VAL A 304 -18.66 19.26 -6.98
CA VAL A 304 -19.34 19.79 -8.17
C VAL A 304 -20.76 19.29 -8.18
N TYR A 305 -21.71 20.21 -8.14
CA TYR A 305 -23.13 19.88 -8.20
C TYR A 305 -23.53 19.60 -9.65
N ILE A 306 -24.05 18.42 -9.94
CA ILE A 306 -24.40 17.97 -11.30
C ILE A 306 -25.90 17.72 -11.45
N CYS A 307 -26.47 18.12 -12.59
CA CYS A 307 -27.84 17.77 -12.95
C CYS A 307 -27.87 16.30 -13.38
N GLN A 308 -28.40 15.43 -12.52
CA GLN A 308 -28.37 13.98 -12.77
C GLN A 308 -29.07 13.62 -14.08
N GLU A 309 -30.23 14.21 -14.36
CA GLU A 309 -30.97 13.94 -15.61
C GLU A 309 -30.16 14.27 -16.87
N VAL A 310 -29.40 15.36 -16.85
CA VAL A 310 -28.53 15.75 -17.99
C VAL A 310 -27.27 14.90 -18.04
N MET A 311 -26.74 14.49 -16.88
CA MET A 311 -25.63 13.56 -16.79
C MET A 311 -26.00 12.20 -17.38
N ASP A 312 -27.19 11.69 -17.07
CA ASP A 312 -27.69 10.42 -17.59
C ASP A 312 -27.86 10.49 -19.12
N ASP A 313 -28.48 11.55 -19.65
CA ASP A 313 -28.58 11.81 -21.10
C ASP A 313 -27.20 11.91 -21.79
N TYR A 314 -26.22 12.53 -21.13
CA TYR A 314 -24.85 12.60 -21.63
C TYR A 314 -24.18 11.22 -21.71
N LEU A 315 -24.32 10.41 -20.66
CA LEU A 315 -23.76 9.06 -20.61
C LEU A 315 -24.42 8.13 -21.64
N GLU A 316 -25.75 8.21 -21.80
CA GLU A 316 -26.49 7.47 -22.83
C GLU A 316 -26.03 7.80 -24.26
N LYS A 317 -25.57 9.04 -24.49
CA LYS A 317 -25.01 9.49 -25.77
C LYS A 317 -23.54 9.10 -26.00
N GLY A 318 -22.96 8.27 -25.13
CA GLY A 318 -21.56 7.82 -25.21
C GLY A 318 -20.55 8.74 -24.51
N GLY A 319 -21.04 9.69 -23.72
CA GLY A 319 -20.22 10.48 -22.82
C GLY A 319 -19.54 9.64 -21.74
N SER A 320 -18.48 10.17 -21.14
CA SER A 320 -17.78 9.54 -20.03
C SER A 320 -17.56 10.51 -18.86
N VAL A 321 -17.50 9.96 -17.65
CA VAL A 321 -17.28 10.73 -16.40
C VAL A 321 -15.91 11.41 -16.42
N GLU A 322 -14.90 10.74 -16.96
CA GLU A 322 -13.52 11.23 -17.10
C GLU A 322 -13.46 12.49 -17.96
N ALA A 323 -14.27 12.58 -19.02
CA ALA A 323 -14.34 13.80 -19.83
C ALA A 323 -15.02 14.96 -19.07
N LEU A 324 -16.04 14.67 -18.26
CA LEU A 324 -16.64 15.70 -17.40
C LEU A 324 -15.63 16.21 -16.36
N LEU A 325 -14.93 15.29 -15.68
CA LEU A 325 -13.88 15.64 -14.71
C LEU A 325 -12.72 16.40 -15.37
N GLY A 326 -12.30 15.99 -16.57
CA GLY A 326 -11.30 16.71 -17.35
C GLY A 326 -11.70 18.15 -17.68
N ALA A 327 -12.97 18.37 -18.05
CA ALA A 327 -13.50 19.72 -18.25
C ALA A 327 -13.54 20.52 -16.94
N ILE A 328 -13.93 19.89 -15.82
CA ILE A 328 -13.91 20.52 -14.49
C ILE A 328 -12.49 20.94 -14.10
N TYR A 329 -11.48 20.09 -14.36
CA TYR A 329 -10.09 20.40 -14.06
C TYR A 329 -9.58 21.60 -14.86
N GLN A 330 -9.86 21.66 -16.16
CA GLN A 330 -9.47 22.81 -16.97
C GLN A 330 -10.19 24.10 -16.52
N LEU A 331 -11.44 24.01 -16.06
CA LEU A 331 -12.16 25.14 -15.46
C LEU A 331 -11.54 25.59 -14.14
N ASP A 332 -11.13 24.66 -13.27
CA ASP A 332 -10.41 24.95 -12.01
C ASP A 332 -9.06 25.62 -12.28
N GLU A 333 -8.41 25.29 -13.40
CA GLU A 333 -7.18 25.92 -13.90
C GLU A 333 -7.43 27.28 -14.59
N GLY A 334 -8.69 27.70 -14.74
CA GLY A 334 -9.09 29.01 -15.24
C GLY A 334 -9.32 29.09 -16.75
N ASP A 335 -9.44 27.96 -17.47
CA ASP A 335 -9.77 27.98 -18.89
C ASP A 335 -11.25 28.35 -19.12
N THR A 336 -11.48 29.55 -19.63
CA THR A 336 -12.82 30.08 -19.91
C THR A 336 -13.45 29.53 -21.19
N ASN A 337 -12.70 28.77 -22.01
CA ASN A 337 -13.20 28.18 -23.25
C ASN A 337 -13.85 26.80 -23.06
N VAL A 338 -13.85 26.31 -21.82
CA VAL A 338 -14.40 25.01 -21.46
C VAL A 338 -15.88 25.12 -21.17
N SER A 339 -16.65 24.12 -21.61
CA SER A 339 -18.08 24.06 -21.36
C SER A 339 -18.47 22.68 -20.87
N THR A 340 -19.29 22.65 -19.82
CA THR A 340 -19.87 21.42 -19.26
C THR A 340 -21.23 21.08 -19.89
N ARG A 341 -21.49 21.59 -21.10
CA ARG A 341 -22.65 21.23 -21.90
C ARG A 341 -22.43 19.91 -22.62
N VAL A 342 -23.47 19.08 -22.69
CA VAL A 342 -23.49 17.77 -23.37
C VAL A 342 -22.82 17.84 -24.74
N ALA A 343 -23.23 18.80 -25.59
CA ALA A 343 -22.68 18.94 -26.94
C ALA A 343 -21.16 19.21 -26.95
N SER A 344 -20.69 20.11 -26.09
CA SER A 344 -19.26 20.45 -26.00
C SER A 344 -18.44 19.31 -25.40
N LEU A 345 -18.98 18.60 -24.41
CA LEU A 345 -18.32 17.47 -23.77
C LEU A 345 -18.15 16.30 -24.75
N LEU A 346 -19.17 16.02 -25.57
CA LEU A 346 -19.09 14.98 -26.60
C LEU A 346 -18.14 15.39 -27.75
N GLU A 347 -18.16 16.65 -28.18
CA GLU A 347 -17.27 17.16 -29.24
C GLU A 347 -15.80 17.10 -28.83
N LYS A 348 -15.48 17.53 -27.60
CA LYS A 348 -14.11 17.63 -27.08
C LYS A 348 -13.73 16.48 -26.14
N GLN A 349 -14.47 15.37 -26.18
CA GLN A 349 -14.36 14.28 -25.21
C GLN A 349 -12.92 13.75 -25.08
N LYS A 350 -12.21 13.58 -26.19
CA LYS A 350 -10.83 13.09 -26.21
C LYS A 350 -9.87 14.02 -25.48
N ASP A 351 -10.01 15.32 -25.69
CA ASP A 351 -9.13 16.33 -25.08
C ASP A 351 -9.37 16.40 -23.57
N TYR A 352 -10.63 16.33 -23.15
CA TYR A 352 -10.96 16.30 -21.73
C TYR A 352 -10.51 15.00 -21.03
N ILE A 353 -10.65 13.84 -21.68
CA ILE A 353 -10.09 12.58 -21.14
C ILE A 353 -8.58 12.67 -20.98
N ALA A 354 -7.88 13.28 -21.94
CA ALA A 354 -6.43 13.49 -21.85
C ALA A 354 -6.07 14.43 -20.68
N ALA A 355 -6.83 15.50 -20.47
CA ALA A 355 -6.66 16.41 -19.34
C ALA A 355 -6.86 15.70 -17.99
N TRP A 356 -7.92 14.90 -17.86
CA TRP A 356 -8.15 14.05 -16.69
C TRP A 356 -7.00 13.06 -16.46
N GLY A 357 -6.56 12.36 -17.52
CA GLY A 357 -5.47 11.40 -17.44
C GLY A 357 -4.16 12.03 -16.98
N HIS A 358 -3.85 13.23 -17.46
CA HIS A 358 -2.69 14.00 -17.02
C HIS A 358 -2.76 14.34 -15.53
N ARG A 359 -3.92 14.83 -15.05
CA ARG A 359 -4.13 15.17 -13.65
C ARG A 359 -4.04 13.96 -12.72
N SER A 360 -4.70 12.85 -13.11
CA SER A 360 -4.65 11.58 -12.38
C SER A 360 -3.23 11.02 -12.26
N ALA A 361 -2.41 11.17 -13.32
CA ALA A 361 -1.00 10.74 -13.30
C ALA A 361 -0.15 11.60 -12.34
N ILE A 362 -0.35 12.92 -12.33
CA ILE A 362 0.32 13.82 -11.38
C ILE A 362 -0.05 13.48 -9.94
N GLN A 363 -1.33 13.22 -9.68
CA GLN A 363 -1.80 12.89 -8.34
C GLN A 363 -1.21 11.56 -7.85
N ARG A 364 -1.16 10.55 -8.72
CA ARG A 364 -0.46 9.29 -8.45
C ARG A 364 1.00 9.51 -8.07
N ALA A 365 1.74 10.22 -8.92
CA ALA A 365 3.16 10.51 -8.67
C ALA A 365 3.38 11.25 -7.33
N LYS A 366 2.46 12.17 -6.97
CA LYS A 366 2.51 12.88 -5.69
C LYS A 366 2.25 11.96 -4.50
N LEU A 367 1.24 11.08 -4.59
CA LEU A 367 0.93 10.10 -3.55
C LEU A 367 2.09 9.12 -3.37
N ASP A 368 2.63 8.58 -4.47
CA ASP A 368 3.77 7.66 -4.46
C ASP A 368 5.02 8.32 -3.86
N GLY A 369 5.35 9.55 -4.29
CA GLY A 369 6.49 10.31 -3.75
C GLY A 369 6.35 10.60 -2.25
N ASN A 370 5.15 10.95 -1.80
CA ASN A 370 4.86 11.14 -0.38
C ASN A 370 4.96 9.82 0.41
N TRP A 371 4.47 8.73 -0.15
CA TRP A 371 4.52 7.41 0.46
C TRP A 371 5.97 6.95 0.66
N VAL A 372 6.81 7.01 -0.39
CA VAL A 372 8.23 6.63 -0.31
C VAL A 372 8.94 7.50 0.72
N THR A 373 8.76 8.82 0.65
CA THR A 373 9.45 9.75 1.56
C THR A 373 9.09 9.49 3.02
N ARG A 374 7.80 9.32 3.32
CA ARG A 374 7.33 9.06 4.70
C ARG A 374 7.80 7.70 5.21
N ASN A 375 7.70 6.65 4.41
CA ASN A 375 8.15 5.32 4.81
C ASN A 375 9.67 5.26 5.00
N ARG A 376 10.47 5.91 4.15
CA ARG A 376 11.92 6.04 4.37
C ARG A 376 12.25 6.74 5.69
N GLN A 377 11.56 7.83 6.00
CA GLN A 377 11.75 8.54 7.28
C GLN A 377 11.38 7.66 8.47
N SER A 378 10.25 6.96 8.38
CA SER A 378 9.78 6.05 9.43
C SER A 378 10.77 4.90 9.67
N LEU A 379 11.24 4.25 8.59
CA LEU A 379 12.25 3.20 8.65
C LEU A 379 13.55 3.71 9.27
N LYS A 380 14.07 4.87 8.84
CA LYS A 380 15.29 5.45 9.42
C LYS A 380 15.15 5.68 10.92
N GLN A 381 14.00 6.19 11.37
CA GLN A 381 13.74 6.39 12.79
C GLN A 381 13.69 5.06 13.54
N ALA A 382 13.01 4.06 13.00
CA ALA A 382 12.90 2.73 13.59
C ALA A 382 14.28 2.04 13.71
N PHE A 383 15.10 2.13 12.66
CA PHE A 383 16.48 1.64 12.67
C PHE A 383 17.34 2.40 13.69
N ASN A 384 17.23 3.72 13.80
CA ASN A 384 17.98 4.48 14.80
C ASN A 384 17.67 4.00 16.23
N VAL A 385 16.38 3.78 16.55
CA VAL A 385 15.96 3.25 17.85
C VAL A 385 16.55 1.86 18.11
N ALA A 386 16.51 0.98 17.11
CA ALA A 386 17.05 -0.36 17.25
C ALA A 386 18.58 -0.36 17.40
N ILE A 387 19.29 0.49 16.64
CA ILE A 387 20.75 0.65 16.74
C ILE A 387 21.14 1.18 18.12
N ASP A 388 20.41 2.18 18.65
CA ASP A 388 20.68 2.72 19.99
C ASP A 388 20.45 1.73 21.13
N ALA A 389 19.57 0.74 20.92
CA ALA A 389 19.32 -0.33 21.87
C ALA A 389 20.27 -1.54 21.73
N THR A 390 21.10 -1.57 20.68
CA THR A 390 22.00 -2.69 20.38
C THR A 390 23.37 -2.47 20.99
N ASP A 391 23.97 -3.52 21.55
CA ASP A 391 25.36 -3.50 22.02
C ASP A 391 26.31 -3.21 20.84
N PRO A 392 27.10 -2.12 20.89
CA PRO A 392 28.01 -1.76 19.80
C PRO A 392 28.98 -2.86 19.40
N GLU A 393 29.40 -3.74 20.32
CA GLU A 393 30.35 -4.84 20.00
C GLU A 393 29.79 -5.84 18.98
N LEU A 394 28.47 -5.86 18.76
CA LEU A 394 27.80 -6.71 17.78
C LEU A 394 27.80 -6.11 16.37
N PHE A 395 28.15 -4.83 16.19
CA PHE A 395 28.19 -4.22 14.87
C PHE A 395 29.32 -4.77 14.01
N TRP A 396 29.13 -4.66 12.69
CA TRP A 396 30.11 -5.10 11.72
C TRP A 396 31.49 -4.45 11.94
N ARG A 397 32.54 -5.17 11.55
CA ARG A 397 33.93 -4.72 11.71
C ARG A 397 34.52 -4.29 10.37
N GLY A 398 35.25 -3.18 10.39
CA GLY A 398 36.02 -2.69 9.26
C GLY A 398 37.14 -3.64 8.85
N GLN A 399 37.76 -3.37 7.69
CA GLN A 399 38.95 -4.11 7.24
C GLN A 399 40.15 -3.98 8.21
N ASP A 400 40.15 -2.93 9.03
CA ASP A 400 41.11 -2.68 10.10
C ASP A 400 40.77 -3.43 11.40
N GLY A 401 39.69 -4.21 11.42
CA GLY A 401 39.22 -4.99 12.57
C GLY A 401 38.49 -4.19 13.64
N GLN A 402 38.33 -2.87 13.46
CA GLN A 402 37.61 -2.02 14.39
C GLN A 402 36.10 -2.17 14.24
N VAL A 403 35.40 -2.14 15.37
CA VAL A 403 33.94 -2.14 15.42
C VAL A 403 33.40 -0.84 14.85
N ALA A 404 32.40 -0.92 13.97
CA ALA A 404 31.74 0.27 13.46
C ALA A 404 31.04 1.06 14.58
N THR A 405 31.17 2.38 14.56
CA THR A 405 30.49 3.22 15.56
C THR A 405 28.98 3.28 15.29
N PRO A 406 28.14 3.45 16.32
CA PRO A 406 26.70 3.60 16.13
C PRO A 406 26.33 4.69 15.11
N GLU A 407 27.02 5.83 15.13
CA GLU A 407 26.79 6.93 14.19
C GLU A 407 27.10 6.54 12.74
N PHE A 408 28.16 5.74 12.53
CA PHE A 408 28.49 5.24 11.20
C PHE A 408 27.41 4.28 10.71
N VAL A 409 27.00 3.33 11.54
CA VAL A 409 25.96 2.33 11.20
C VAL A 409 24.64 3.01 10.85
N LYS A 410 24.22 4.01 11.64
CA LYS A 410 23.02 4.82 11.34
C LYS A 410 23.13 5.52 9.98
N LYS A 411 24.29 6.10 9.67
CA LYS A 411 24.51 6.77 8.39
C LYS A 411 24.49 5.80 7.21
N SER A 412 25.12 4.63 7.34
CA SER A 412 25.14 3.59 6.30
C SER A 412 23.73 3.07 6.03
N THR A 413 23.02 2.71 7.10
CA THR A 413 21.62 2.26 7.07
C THR A 413 20.72 3.31 6.39
N ALA A 414 20.84 4.58 6.78
CA ALA A 414 20.03 5.65 6.18
C ALA A 414 20.32 5.83 4.68
N SER A 415 21.58 5.73 4.27
CA SER A 415 21.98 5.79 2.86
C SER A 415 21.43 4.61 2.06
N PHE A 416 21.42 3.42 2.65
CA PHE A 416 20.84 2.23 2.04
C PHE A 416 19.32 2.38 1.85
N ILE A 417 18.62 2.84 2.89
CA ILE A 417 17.17 3.11 2.82
C ILE A 417 16.85 4.10 1.69
N ASP A 418 17.62 5.19 1.56
CA ASP A 418 17.40 6.17 0.51
C ASP A 418 17.65 5.63 -0.91
N SER A 419 18.57 4.69 -1.05
CA SER A 419 18.97 4.15 -2.34
C SER A 419 18.06 3.00 -2.81
N PHE A 420 17.59 2.17 -1.87
CA PHE A 420 16.97 0.88 -2.20
C PHE A 420 15.49 0.76 -1.78
N PHE A 421 14.98 1.58 -0.87
CA PHE A 421 13.55 1.57 -0.55
C PHE A 421 12.78 2.37 -1.59
N THR A 422 11.99 1.72 -2.43
CA THR A 422 11.30 2.34 -3.58
C THR A 422 9.82 1.97 -3.58
N THR A 423 9.05 2.50 -4.55
CA THR A 423 7.66 2.11 -4.80
C THR A 423 7.50 0.62 -5.12
N ASP A 424 8.57 -0.03 -5.59
CA ASP A 424 8.57 -1.47 -5.93
C ASP A 424 8.82 -2.35 -4.69
N THR A 425 9.11 -1.75 -3.52
CA THR A 425 9.27 -2.49 -2.27
C THR A 425 7.91 -2.93 -1.74
N THR A 426 7.57 -4.19 -1.97
CA THR A 426 6.30 -4.81 -1.57
C THR A 426 6.33 -5.45 -0.18
N ASP A 427 7.50 -5.93 0.25
CA ASP A 427 7.69 -6.58 1.55
C ASP A 427 8.69 -5.80 2.40
N ILE A 428 8.16 -5.08 3.39
CA ILE A 428 8.94 -4.28 4.33
C ILE A 428 9.82 -5.17 5.22
N THR A 429 9.34 -6.36 5.59
CA THR A 429 10.08 -7.29 6.46
C THR A 429 11.31 -7.83 5.73
N GLU A 430 11.14 -8.23 4.47
CA GLU A 430 12.26 -8.65 3.61
C GLU A 430 13.29 -7.51 3.47
N PHE A 431 12.84 -6.27 3.28
CA PHE A 431 13.74 -5.12 3.20
C PHE A 431 14.50 -4.89 4.51
N VAL A 432 13.80 -4.91 5.65
CA VAL A 432 14.41 -4.73 6.97
C VAL A 432 15.44 -5.83 7.26
N ILE A 433 15.12 -7.10 6.99
CA ILE A 433 16.07 -8.23 7.16
C ILE A 433 17.36 -7.97 6.38
N LYS A 434 17.27 -7.53 5.12
CA LYS A 434 18.44 -7.23 4.29
C LYS A 434 19.30 -6.16 4.94
N VAL A 435 18.71 -5.01 5.25
CA VAL A 435 19.44 -3.87 5.82
C VAL A 435 20.06 -4.21 7.18
N SER A 436 19.31 -4.88 8.06
CA SER A 436 19.81 -5.32 9.36
C SER A 436 21.03 -6.25 9.20
N ALA A 437 20.92 -7.30 8.38
CA ALA A 437 22.00 -8.25 8.24
C ALA A 437 23.24 -7.64 7.57
N THR A 438 23.08 -6.79 6.55
CA THR A 438 24.22 -6.25 5.78
C THR A 438 24.81 -4.98 6.38
N GLU A 439 23.98 -3.98 6.67
CA GLU A 439 24.44 -2.63 7.06
C GLU A 439 24.72 -2.51 8.57
N VAL A 440 24.04 -3.30 9.40
CA VAL A 440 24.19 -3.25 10.87
C VAL A 440 25.19 -4.31 11.33
N PHE A 441 25.02 -5.55 10.92
CA PHE A 441 25.82 -6.68 11.42
C PHE A 441 26.92 -7.15 10.46
N GLY A 442 26.85 -6.83 9.16
CA GLY A 442 27.86 -7.25 8.17
C GLY A 442 27.83 -8.75 7.84
N GLU A 443 26.73 -9.43 8.19
CA GLU A 443 26.55 -10.87 8.09
C GLU A 443 25.72 -11.23 6.84
N TYR A 444 26.33 -11.15 5.67
CA TYR A 444 25.67 -11.39 4.38
C TYR A 444 25.06 -12.79 4.25
N GLU A 445 25.72 -13.82 4.80
CA GLU A 445 25.19 -15.19 4.76
C GLU A 445 23.95 -15.35 5.66
N LEU A 446 23.93 -14.66 6.81
CA LEU A 446 22.74 -14.66 7.67
C LEU A 446 21.58 -13.89 7.06
N SER A 447 21.86 -12.90 6.20
CA SER A 447 20.82 -12.24 5.39
C SER A 447 20.06 -13.28 4.54
N LYS A 448 20.78 -14.14 3.81
CA LYS A 448 20.16 -15.18 2.96
C LYS A 448 19.34 -16.17 3.77
N LEU A 449 19.90 -16.68 4.88
CA LEU A 449 19.19 -17.59 5.79
C LEU A 449 17.87 -16.96 6.29
N MET A 450 17.92 -15.74 6.82
CA MET A 450 16.75 -15.06 7.36
C MET A 450 15.70 -14.77 6.29
N LEU A 451 16.13 -14.45 5.07
CA LEU A 451 15.24 -14.24 3.93
C LEU A 451 14.55 -15.53 3.50
N ASP A 452 15.27 -16.64 3.42
CA ASP A 452 14.68 -17.93 3.05
C ASP A 452 13.68 -18.40 4.10
N ILE A 453 13.99 -18.22 5.39
CA ILE A 453 13.04 -18.46 6.49
C ILE A 453 11.78 -17.60 6.31
N HIS A 454 11.94 -16.29 6.11
CA HIS A 454 10.81 -15.36 5.95
C HIS A 454 9.91 -15.73 4.76
N ARG A 455 10.51 -16.01 3.59
CA ARG A 455 9.78 -16.43 2.39
C ARG A 455 9.14 -17.81 2.56
N GLY A 456 9.81 -18.72 3.25
CA GLY A 456 9.27 -20.02 3.64
C GLY A 456 8.03 -19.89 4.52
N MET A 457 8.05 -18.98 5.50
CA MET A 457 6.90 -18.68 6.36
C MET A 457 5.72 -18.12 5.55
N ILE A 458 5.97 -17.20 4.61
CA ILE A 458 4.93 -16.72 3.67
C ILE A 458 4.34 -17.87 2.85
N ALA A 459 5.17 -18.84 2.46
CA ALA A 459 4.76 -20.05 1.76
C ALA A 459 4.20 -21.16 2.68
N ASN A 460 3.89 -20.86 3.95
CA ASN A 460 3.38 -21.80 4.96
C ASN A 460 4.31 -23.00 5.29
N ARG A 461 5.63 -22.86 5.11
CA ARG A 461 6.63 -23.83 5.58
C ARG A 461 7.04 -23.53 7.02
N GLN A 462 7.47 -24.56 7.74
CA GLN A 462 7.96 -24.38 9.11
C GLN A 462 9.38 -23.75 9.10
N PRO A 463 9.68 -22.75 9.96
CA PRO A 463 10.98 -22.07 9.97
C PRO A 463 12.18 -22.99 10.21
N ASP A 464 12.02 -24.00 11.06
CA ASP A 464 13.05 -24.98 11.41
C ASP A 464 13.38 -25.92 10.24
N GLU A 465 12.38 -26.32 9.47
CA GLU A 465 12.56 -27.08 8.22
C GLU A 465 13.39 -26.26 7.21
N VAL A 466 13.00 -25.01 6.97
CA VAL A 466 13.68 -24.14 6.00
C VAL A 466 15.11 -23.82 6.44
N ALA A 467 15.32 -23.55 7.72
CA ALA A 467 16.65 -23.34 8.28
C ALA A 467 17.53 -24.59 8.15
N THR A 468 16.96 -25.78 8.34
CA THR A 468 17.68 -27.06 8.17
C THR A 468 18.11 -27.26 6.73
N ASP A 469 17.20 -27.08 5.77
CA ASP A 469 17.51 -27.18 4.34
C ASP A 469 18.63 -26.21 3.94
N TRP A 470 18.54 -24.97 4.40
CA TRP A 470 19.55 -23.95 4.14
C TRP A 470 20.92 -24.34 4.70
N MET A 471 20.96 -24.85 5.94
CA MET A 471 22.21 -25.26 6.59
C MET A 471 22.85 -26.48 5.89
N ILE A 472 22.04 -27.42 5.41
CA ILE A 472 22.53 -28.53 4.59
C ILE A 472 23.21 -28.00 3.33
N ASN A 473 22.53 -27.10 2.60
CA ASN A 473 23.10 -26.50 1.39
C ASN A 473 24.35 -25.67 1.69
N TYR A 474 24.38 -24.90 2.77
CA TYR A 474 25.54 -24.14 3.20
C TYR A 474 26.77 -25.02 3.43
N VAL A 475 26.61 -26.15 4.12
CA VAL A 475 27.71 -27.10 4.36
C VAL A 475 28.13 -27.78 3.06
N LEU A 476 27.18 -28.15 2.20
CA LEU A 476 27.49 -28.72 0.89
C LEU A 476 28.26 -27.73 0.01
N ASP A 477 27.86 -26.47 -0.04
CA ASP A 477 28.54 -25.41 -0.77
C ASP A 477 29.94 -25.15 -0.22
N TRP A 478 30.11 -25.18 1.10
CA TRP A 478 31.42 -25.08 1.74
C TRP A 478 32.36 -26.22 1.34
N ILE A 479 31.85 -27.46 1.27
CA ILE A 479 32.64 -28.63 0.83
C ILE A 479 32.94 -28.53 -0.67
N CYS A 480 31.93 -28.25 -1.50
CA CYS A 480 32.04 -28.17 -2.95
C CYS A 480 32.92 -27.00 -3.41
N GLY A 481 32.88 -25.86 -2.70
CA GLY A 481 33.74 -24.71 -2.95
C GLY A 481 35.23 -24.99 -2.77
N GLY A 482 35.59 -26.09 -2.12
CA GLY A 482 36.96 -26.59 -2.02
C GLY A 482 37.50 -27.24 -3.30
N VAL A 483 36.64 -27.49 -4.30
CA VAL A 483 37.04 -28.07 -5.59
C VAL A 483 37.28 -26.93 -6.59
N VAL A 484 38.51 -26.79 -7.03
CA VAL A 484 38.99 -25.72 -7.91
C VAL A 484 39.16 -26.25 -9.32
N ILE A 485 38.84 -25.40 -10.30
CA ILE A 485 39.08 -25.66 -11.71
C ILE A 485 40.43 -25.03 -12.10
N SER A 486 41.41 -25.86 -12.39
CA SER A 486 42.72 -25.46 -12.90
C SER A 486 42.71 -25.60 -14.43
N VAL A 487 42.87 -24.49 -15.15
CA VAL A 487 43.04 -24.50 -16.61
C VAL A 487 44.52 -24.30 -16.86
N PRO A 488 45.25 -25.28 -17.44
CA PRO A 488 46.66 -25.09 -17.74
C PRO A 488 46.79 -23.89 -18.69
N SER A 489 47.56 -22.89 -18.28
CA SER A 489 47.90 -21.75 -19.13
C SER A 489 48.49 -22.30 -20.44
N LYS A 490 47.96 -21.85 -21.58
CA LYS A 490 48.57 -22.13 -22.89
C LYS A 490 50.03 -21.67 -22.81
N VAL A 491 50.95 -22.62 -22.95
CA VAL A 491 52.38 -22.37 -23.21
C VAL A 491 52.51 -21.70 -24.57
#